data_AF-A0A8G0KSQ3-F1
#
_entry.id   AF-A0A8G0KSQ3-F1
#
_cell.length_a   1.000
_cell.length_b   1.000
_cell.length_c   1.000
_cell.angle_alpha   90.00
_cell.angle_beta   90.00
_cell.angle_gamma   90.00
#
_symmetry.space_group_name_H-M   'P 1'
#
loop_
_entity.id
_entity.type
_entity.pdbx_description
1 polymer ?
#
loop_
_entity_poly.entity_id
_entity_poly.type
_entity_poly.pdbx_seq_one_letter_code
_entity_poly.pdbx_strand_id
1 'polypeptide(L)'
;MKKLFFRILICLLSFSSINAQCWFTQFQKDFETGSIEFKKIIAESEDGMATYQRLYDGGSKYVLKNGTYLRKFEKLTPQVQNKIAKLTDDKNTGSTLTKFLDDCEDAEFVKFVNNPENSKFVDAFSNHKLTDNEAQNIGDLVAELKLNNESNPKVEKWLERSDKISIMKGRFKIADDFEKANNTVIKNNRNPPCNSWGGNGNRTHYTQLQVGEPKVILDDALVDPVAVTTDARGRKTYKAIYHDSKLTNNAPWTTNQKSEIIDKFTTGKGVLTDANGAQYLEFEVKNTNETLSKLDGNFLKSGDKIRVYKTDIYKSISNGDGKSIIKTIQIFK
;
A
#
# COMPACT_ATOMS: atom_id res chain seq x y z
N MET A 1 -32.16 33.76 -9.33
CA MET A 1 -32.71 33.58 -7.96
C MET A 1 -34.04 32.81 -7.92
N LYS A 2 -35.10 33.21 -8.64
CA LYS A 2 -36.42 32.53 -8.57
C LYS A 2 -36.40 31.02 -8.93
N LYS A 3 -35.66 30.60 -9.96
CA LYS A 3 -35.53 29.17 -10.34
C LYS A 3 -34.78 28.33 -9.31
N LEU A 4 -33.71 28.88 -8.73
CA LEU A 4 -32.93 28.21 -7.67
C LEU A 4 -33.76 28.04 -6.40
N PHE A 5 -34.53 29.07 -6.02
CA PHE A 5 -35.43 29.03 -4.87
C PHE A 5 -36.54 27.98 -5.06
N PHE A 6 -37.08 27.85 -6.29
CA PHE A 6 -38.09 26.83 -6.61
C PHE A 6 -37.52 25.40 -6.58
N ARG A 7 -36.28 25.19 -7.07
CA ARG A 7 -35.59 23.90 -6.98
C ARG A 7 -35.30 23.51 -5.52
N ILE A 8 -34.85 24.47 -4.71
CA ILE A 8 -34.64 24.29 -3.27
C ILE A 8 -35.95 23.93 -2.56
N LEU A 9 -37.05 24.62 -2.89
CA LEU A 9 -38.36 24.38 -2.28
C LEU A 9 -38.94 23.00 -2.66
N ILE A 10 -38.80 22.57 -3.92
CA ILE A 10 -39.23 21.23 -4.38
C ILE A 10 -38.41 20.13 -3.71
N CYS A 11 -37.09 20.32 -3.56
CA CYS A 11 -36.24 19.42 -2.79
C CYS A 11 -36.68 19.38 -1.31
N LEU A 12 -36.90 20.53 -0.66
CA LEU A 12 -37.35 20.58 0.75
C LEU A 12 -38.67 19.85 1.01
N LEU A 13 -39.60 19.86 0.04
CA LEU A 13 -40.92 19.23 0.17
C LEU A 13 -40.91 17.70 -0.06
N SER A 14 -39.78 17.11 -0.47
CA SER A 14 -39.69 15.69 -0.85
C SER A 14 -38.87 14.80 0.10
N PHE A 15 -38.49 15.28 1.30
CA PHE A 15 -37.60 14.53 2.20
C PHE A 15 -38.19 14.25 3.58
N SER A 16 -38.49 12.97 3.85
CA SER A 16 -38.82 12.43 5.17
C SER A 16 -37.67 11.61 5.80
N SER A 17 -36.43 11.73 5.28
CA SER A 17 -35.28 10.97 5.79
C SER A 17 -34.15 11.86 6.32
N ILE A 18 -33.57 11.45 7.45
CA ILE A 18 -32.47 12.14 8.16
C ILE A 18 -31.26 12.36 7.25
N ASN A 19 -30.96 11.44 6.34
CA ASN A 19 -29.82 11.53 5.42
C ASN A 19 -29.97 12.66 4.38
N ALA A 20 -31.19 12.95 3.94
CA ALA A 20 -31.44 14.06 3.03
C ALA A 20 -31.23 15.43 3.68
N GLN A 21 -31.45 15.53 4.99
CA GLN A 21 -31.28 16.77 5.75
C GLN A 21 -29.79 17.15 5.92
N CYS A 22 -28.89 16.16 5.97
CA CYS A 22 -27.46 16.37 6.17
C CYS A 22 -26.76 17.01 4.95
N TRP A 23 -26.98 16.48 3.74
CA TRP A 23 -26.28 16.99 2.55
C TRP A 23 -26.77 18.37 2.14
N PHE A 24 -28.06 18.64 2.28
CA PHE A 24 -28.65 19.93 1.91
C PHE A 24 -28.17 21.05 2.82
N THR A 25 -28.08 20.79 4.12
CA THR A 25 -27.51 21.74 5.10
C THR A 25 -26.05 22.06 4.76
N GLN A 26 -25.26 21.05 4.38
CA GLN A 26 -23.88 21.25 3.95
C GLN A 26 -23.81 22.02 2.62
N PHE A 27 -24.69 21.71 1.66
CA PHE A 27 -24.81 22.42 0.39
C PHE A 27 -25.12 23.90 0.60
N GLN A 28 -26.07 24.26 1.46
CA GLN A 28 -26.38 25.66 1.73
C GLN A 28 -25.16 26.41 2.25
N LYS A 29 -24.46 25.84 3.24
CA LYS A 29 -23.23 26.41 3.79
C LYS A 29 -22.14 26.60 2.73
N ASP A 30 -21.95 25.60 1.88
CA ASP A 30 -20.96 25.63 0.81
C ASP A 30 -21.36 26.58 -0.33
N PHE A 31 -22.66 26.75 -0.59
CA PHE A 31 -23.18 27.71 -1.54
C PHE A 31 -23.01 29.14 -1.04
N GLU A 32 -23.22 29.43 0.24
CA GLU A 32 -23.01 30.78 0.79
C GLU A 32 -21.53 31.18 0.74
N THR A 33 -20.64 30.27 1.15
CA THR A 33 -19.20 30.52 1.30
C THR A 33 -18.37 30.19 0.04
N GLY A 34 -18.97 29.54 -0.95
CA GLY A 34 -18.28 29.05 -2.14
C GLY A 34 -17.85 30.15 -3.11
N SER A 35 -16.94 29.78 -4.02
CA SER A 35 -16.41 30.68 -5.04
C SER A 35 -17.48 31.13 -6.03
N ILE A 36 -17.21 32.23 -6.74
CA ILE A 36 -18.09 32.74 -7.80
C ILE A 36 -18.34 31.67 -8.86
N GLU A 37 -17.29 30.95 -9.27
CA GLU A 37 -17.39 29.89 -10.28
C GLU A 37 -18.24 28.71 -9.81
N PHE A 38 -18.11 28.31 -8.54
CA PHE A 38 -18.97 27.28 -7.95
C PHE A 38 -20.44 27.70 -7.96
N LYS A 39 -20.74 28.90 -7.45
CA LYS A 39 -22.10 29.46 -7.43
C LYS A 39 -22.69 29.54 -8.83
N LYS A 40 -21.87 29.93 -9.81
CA LYS A 40 -22.27 30.02 -11.22
C LYS A 40 -22.70 28.66 -11.78
N ILE A 41 -21.90 27.61 -11.58
CA ILE A 41 -22.21 26.26 -12.05
C ILE A 41 -23.52 25.77 -11.43
N ILE A 42 -23.69 25.92 -10.12
CA ILE A 42 -24.93 25.51 -9.43
C ILE A 42 -26.15 26.28 -9.94
N ALA A 43 -26.00 27.56 -10.29
CA ALA A 43 -27.10 28.41 -10.73
C ALA A 43 -27.47 28.20 -12.21
N GLU A 44 -26.49 27.90 -13.07
CA GLU A 44 -26.65 27.82 -14.53
C GLU A 44 -26.85 26.39 -15.03
N SER A 45 -26.28 25.39 -14.34
CA SER A 45 -26.42 24.00 -14.72
C SER A 45 -27.81 23.44 -14.39
N GLU A 46 -28.36 22.63 -15.31
CA GLU A 46 -29.57 21.85 -15.04
C GLU A 46 -29.33 20.74 -14.02
N ASP A 47 -28.16 20.12 -14.03
CA ASP A 47 -27.77 19.00 -13.16
C ASP A 47 -26.84 19.41 -12.01
N GLY A 48 -26.45 20.68 -11.89
CA GLY A 48 -25.40 21.14 -10.98
C GLY A 48 -25.63 20.78 -9.51
N MET A 49 -26.88 20.86 -9.02
CA MET A 49 -27.23 20.43 -7.67
C MET A 49 -27.13 18.90 -7.49
N ALA A 50 -27.56 18.12 -8.49
CA ALA A 50 -27.47 16.66 -8.44
C ALA A 50 -26.01 16.18 -8.60
N THR A 51 -25.23 16.85 -9.45
CA THR A 51 -23.78 16.67 -9.59
C THR A 51 -23.07 16.96 -8.25
N TYR A 52 -23.44 18.04 -7.55
CA TYR A 52 -22.97 18.32 -6.20
C TYR A 52 -23.34 17.19 -5.23
N GLN A 53 -24.60 16.75 -5.25
CA GLN A 53 -25.07 15.69 -4.37
C GLN A 53 -24.30 14.38 -4.59
N ARG A 54 -24.06 13.97 -5.85
CA ARG A 54 -23.27 12.76 -6.17
C ARG A 54 -21.85 12.84 -5.61
N LEU A 55 -21.21 14.01 -5.67
CA LEU A 55 -19.89 14.22 -5.06
C LEU A 55 -19.95 14.20 -3.53
N TYR A 56 -21.00 14.75 -2.95
CA TYR A 56 -21.23 14.72 -1.51
C TYR A 56 -21.44 13.27 -1.02
N ASP A 57 -22.30 12.51 -1.69
CA ASP A 57 -22.59 11.11 -1.39
C ASP A 57 -21.35 10.23 -1.59
N GLY A 58 -20.52 10.56 -2.58
CA GLY A 58 -19.22 9.95 -2.79
C GLY A 58 -18.20 10.30 -1.69
N GLY A 59 -18.45 11.28 -0.84
CA GLY A 59 -17.56 11.70 0.27
C GLY A 59 -16.49 12.71 -0.15
N SER A 60 -16.64 13.37 -1.30
CA SER A 60 -15.75 14.45 -1.70
C SER A 60 -15.81 15.60 -0.68
N LYS A 61 -14.77 16.44 -0.62
CA LYS A 61 -14.77 17.70 0.15
C LYS A 61 -14.20 18.87 -0.62
N TYR A 62 -13.19 18.59 -1.44
CA TYR A 62 -12.49 19.57 -2.25
C TYR A 62 -13.20 19.81 -3.58
N VAL A 63 -13.43 18.76 -4.38
CA VAL A 63 -14.00 18.88 -5.73
C VAL A 63 -15.39 19.51 -5.70
N LEU A 64 -16.23 19.15 -4.72
CA LEU A 64 -17.60 19.68 -4.63
C LEU A 64 -17.68 21.19 -4.41
N LYS A 65 -16.61 21.85 -3.92
CA LYS A 65 -16.55 23.31 -3.70
C LYS A 65 -15.73 24.02 -4.77
N ASN A 66 -15.00 23.27 -5.59
CA ASN A 66 -14.13 23.82 -6.61
C ASN A 66 -14.87 23.87 -7.95
N GLY A 67 -15.25 25.07 -8.38
CA GLY A 67 -16.01 25.25 -9.62
C GLY A 67 -15.33 24.65 -10.85
N THR A 68 -14.01 24.81 -11.01
CA THR A 68 -13.27 24.24 -12.14
C THR A 68 -13.41 22.73 -12.21
N TYR A 69 -13.21 22.03 -11.09
CA TYR A 69 -13.33 20.57 -11.06
C TYR A 69 -14.79 20.09 -11.10
N LEU A 70 -15.72 20.84 -10.50
CA LEU A 70 -17.15 20.55 -10.61
C LEU A 70 -17.62 20.56 -12.07
N ARG A 71 -17.17 21.55 -12.85
CA ARG A 71 -17.45 21.64 -14.29
C ARG A 71 -16.85 20.48 -15.08
N LYS A 72 -15.66 20.00 -14.71
CA LYS A 72 -15.05 18.80 -15.32
C LYS A 72 -15.87 17.54 -15.00
N PHE A 73 -16.34 17.41 -13.76
CA PHE A 73 -17.14 16.27 -13.32
C PHE A 73 -18.54 16.25 -13.95
N GLU A 74 -19.15 17.40 -14.18
CA GLU A 74 -20.44 17.55 -14.88
C GLU A 74 -20.42 17.00 -16.31
N LYS A 75 -19.26 16.97 -16.98
CA LYS A 75 -19.12 16.38 -18.33
C LYS A 75 -19.35 14.86 -18.36
N LEU A 76 -19.32 14.21 -17.21
CA LEU A 76 -19.53 12.76 -17.08
C LEU A 76 -21.02 12.47 -16.96
N THR A 77 -21.49 11.35 -17.53
CA THR A 77 -22.88 10.94 -17.33
C THR A 77 -23.17 10.65 -15.85
N PRO A 78 -24.43 10.77 -15.38
CA PRO A 78 -24.79 10.47 -13.99
C PRO A 78 -24.31 9.10 -13.50
N GLN A 79 -24.31 8.09 -14.38
CA GLN A 79 -23.84 6.75 -14.08
C GLN A 79 -22.33 6.72 -13.84
N VAL A 80 -21.54 7.38 -14.69
CA VAL A 80 -20.10 7.52 -14.54
C VAL A 80 -19.75 8.37 -13.32
N GLN A 81 -20.48 9.46 -13.08
CA GLN A 81 -20.32 10.31 -11.90
C GLN A 81 -20.42 9.48 -10.61
N ASN A 82 -21.43 8.62 -10.48
CA ASN A 82 -21.62 7.74 -9.32
C ASN A 82 -20.45 6.77 -9.11
N LYS A 83 -19.87 6.24 -10.18
CA LYS A 83 -18.72 5.32 -10.14
C LYS A 83 -17.45 6.05 -9.74
N ILE A 84 -17.16 7.16 -10.41
CA ILE A 84 -15.92 7.91 -10.29
C ILE A 84 -15.86 8.76 -9.01
N ALA A 85 -17.01 9.16 -8.43
CA ALA A 85 -17.03 9.84 -7.14
C ALA A 85 -16.32 9.05 -6.02
N LYS A 86 -16.25 7.70 -6.15
CA LYS A 86 -15.54 6.79 -5.23
C LYS A 86 -14.01 6.98 -5.26
N LEU A 87 -13.46 7.65 -6.26
CA LEU A 87 -12.02 7.99 -6.34
C LEU A 87 -11.62 9.13 -5.38
N THR A 88 -12.54 9.59 -4.52
CA THR A 88 -12.16 10.47 -3.41
C THR A 88 -11.31 9.68 -2.40
N ASP A 89 -10.10 10.16 -2.15
CA ASP A 89 -9.09 9.44 -1.38
C ASP A 89 -8.54 10.21 -0.17
N ASP A 90 -8.72 11.53 -0.05
CA ASP A 90 -8.90 12.24 1.23
C ASP A 90 -8.90 13.78 1.08
N LYS A 91 -10.01 14.39 1.51
CA LYS A 91 -10.26 15.71 2.16
C LYS A 91 -9.58 17.02 1.70
N ASN A 92 -8.51 17.03 0.89
CA ASN A 92 -7.71 18.21 0.53
C ASN A 92 -7.50 18.37 -1.00
N THR A 93 -6.71 19.38 -1.40
CA THR A 93 -6.25 19.65 -2.77
C THR A 93 -5.31 18.53 -3.25
N GLY A 94 -5.65 17.83 -4.35
CA GLY A 94 -4.77 16.81 -4.96
C GLY A 94 -5.25 15.36 -4.90
N SER A 95 -6.56 15.13 -4.78
CA SER A 95 -7.17 13.80 -4.75
C SER A 95 -7.00 13.02 -6.06
N THR A 96 -7.08 11.69 -6.00
CA THR A 96 -7.17 10.82 -7.18
C THR A 96 -8.33 11.24 -8.08
N LEU A 97 -9.45 11.69 -7.51
CA LEU A 97 -10.55 12.28 -8.28
C LEU A 97 -10.11 13.52 -9.09
N THR A 98 -9.34 14.45 -8.51
CA THR A 98 -8.84 15.61 -9.30
C THR A 98 -7.97 15.19 -10.47
N LYS A 99 -7.10 14.19 -10.28
CA LYS A 99 -6.26 13.65 -11.36
C LYS A 99 -7.07 12.99 -12.47
N PHE A 100 -8.14 12.29 -12.10
CA PHE A 100 -9.08 11.71 -13.07
C PHE A 100 -9.76 12.82 -13.87
N LEU A 101 -10.23 13.85 -13.19
CA LEU A 101 -10.89 14.98 -13.82
C LEU A 101 -9.96 15.77 -14.73
N ASP A 102 -8.68 15.88 -14.38
CA ASP A 102 -7.67 16.48 -15.26
C ASP A 102 -7.51 15.68 -16.57
N ASP A 103 -7.59 14.35 -16.53
CA ASP A 103 -7.61 13.52 -17.73
C ASP A 103 -8.89 13.72 -18.57
N CYS A 104 -10.01 14.15 -17.97
CA CYS A 104 -11.29 14.49 -18.64
C CYS A 104 -11.27 15.82 -19.43
N GLU A 105 -10.14 16.51 -19.52
CA GLU A 105 -9.97 17.58 -20.51
C GLU A 105 -9.90 17.05 -21.95
N ASP A 106 -9.57 15.77 -22.09
CA ASP A 106 -9.52 15.06 -23.37
C ASP A 106 -10.89 14.51 -23.76
N ALA A 107 -11.38 14.99 -24.89
CA ALA A 107 -12.70 14.66 -25.40
C ALA A 107 -12.84 13.18 -25.76
N GLU A 108 -11.79 12.53 -26.25
CA GLU A 108 -11.83 11.10 -26.60
C GLU A 108 -11.88 10.25 -25.33
N PHE A 109 -11.16 10.65 -24.28
CA PHE A 109 -11.27 9.99 -22.97
C PHE A 109 -12.68 10.16 -22.39
N VAL A 110 -13.26 11.36 -22.42
CA VAL A 110 -14.63 11.61 -21.94
C VAL A 110 -15.66 10.80 -22.74
N LYS A 111 -15.52 10.75 -24.07
CA LYS A 111 -16.38 9.94 -24.95
C LYS A 111 -16.29 8.46 -24.61
N PHE A 112 -15.08 7.95 -24.39
CA PHE A 112 -14.85 6.57 -24.00
C PHE A 112 -15.55 6.23 -22.68
N VAL A 113 -15.33 7.02 -21.61
CA VAL A 113 -15.88 6.70 -20.28
C VAL A 113 -17.40 6.87 -20.22
N ASN A 114 -17.96 7.78 -21.01
CA ASN A 114 -19.40 7.99 -21.09
C ASN A 114 -20.13 6.97 -21.97
N ASN A 115 -19.42 6.16 -22.75
CA ASN A 115 -20.03 5.08 -23.54
C ASN A 115 -20.57 3.99 -22.59
N PRO A 116 -21.88 3.69 -22.58
CA PRO A 116 -22.45 2.63 -21.75
C PRO A 116 -21.82 1.26 -21.98
N GLU A 117 -21.34 0.96 -23.19
CA GLU A 117 -20.66 -0.32 -23.50
C GLU A 117 -19.31 -0.46 -22.77
N ASN A 118 -18.70 0.68 -22.42
CA ASN A 118 -17.42 0.76 -21.73
C ASN A 118 -17.55 0.84 -20.20
N SER A 119 -18.78 0.71 -19.70
CA SER A 119 -19.14 0.81 -18.29
C SER A 119 -18.30 -0.09 -17.37
N LYS A 120 -17.91 -1.29 -17.85
CA LYS A 120 -17.04 -2.24 -17.14
C LYS A 120 -15.62 -1.71 -16.89
N PHE A 121 -15.05 -0.94 -17.82
CA PHE A 121 -13.74 -0.32 -17.66
C PHE A 121 -13.80 0.79 -16.60
N VAL A 122 -14.90 1.56 -16.60
CA VAL A 122 -15.15 2.62 -15.62
C VAL A 122 -15.29 2.05 -14.21
N ASP A 123 -15.98 0.92 -14.04
CA ASP A 123 -16.04 0.22 -12.75
C ASP A 123 -14.63 -0.16 -12.27
N ALA A 124 -13.84 -0.70 -13.19
CA ALA A 124 -12.50 -1.19 -12.93
C ALA A 124 -11.49 -0.10 -12.50
N PHE A 125 -11.69 1.16 -12.88
CA PHE A 125 -10.86 2.28 -12.39
C PHE A 125 -10.87 2.42 -10.86
N SER A 126 -11.94 1.94 -10.22
CA SER A 126 -12.10 1.93 -8.77
C SER A 126 -12.10 0.53 -8.16
N ASN A 127 -11.72 -0.52 -8.92
CA ASN A 127 -11.67 -1.92 -8.46
C ASN A 127 -11.07 -2.10 -7.06
N HIS A 128 -9.97 -1.41 -6.76
CA HIS A 128 -9.34 -1.47 -5.44
C HIS A 128 -10.21 -0.99 -4.26
N LYS A 129 -11.36 -0.36 -4.52
CA LYS A 129 -12.36 0.06 -3.53
C LYS A 129 -13.54 -0.92 -3.43
N LEU A 130 -13.65 -1.89 -4.33
CA LEU A 130 -14.72 -2.88 -4.39
C LEU A 130 -14.37 -4.12 -3.55
N THR A 131 -15.38 -4.94 -3.25
CA THR A 131 -15.16 -6.25 -2.64
C THR A 131 -14.69 -7.27 -3.68
N ASP A 132 -14.09 -8.39 -3.24
CA ASP A 132 -13.51 -9.40 -4.15
C ASP A 132 -14.54 -9.97 -5.16
N ASN A 133 -15.81 -10.03 -4.78
CA ASN A 133 -16.91 -10.53 -5.63
C ASN A 133 -17.39 -9.51 -6.67
N GLU A 134 -17.01 -8.24 -6.53
CA GLU A 134 -17.39 -7.13 -7.40
C GLU A 134 -16.24 -6.69 -8.33
N ALA A 135 -15.00 -7.09 -8.00
CA ALA A 135 -13.80 -6.68 -8.71
C ALA A 135 -13.66 -7.37 -10.07
N GLN A 136 -13.40 -6.58 -11.11
CA GLN A 136 -13.12 -7.08 -12.46
C GLN A 136 -11.69 -7.63 -12.59
N ASN A 137 -11.44 -8.57 -13.51
CA ASN A 137 -10.08 -8.96 -13.87
C ASN A 137 -9.44 -7.89 -14.77
N ILE A 138 -8.49 -7.13 -14.22
CA ILE A 138 -7.83 -6.03 -14.94
C ILE A 138 -7.01 -6.54 -16.14
N GLY A 139 -6.39 -7.71 -16.03
CA GLY A 139 -5.60 -8.30 -17.12
C GLY A 139 -6.45 -8.59 -18.35
N ASP A 140 -7.64 -9.16 -18.13
CA ASP A 140 -8.59 -9.47 -19.20
C ASP A 140 -9.13 -8.19 -19.85
N LEU A 141 -9.44 -7.16 -19.05
CA LEU A 141 -9.88 -5.86 -19.56
C LEU A 141 -8.82 -5.16 -20.40
N VAL A 142 -7.55 -5.18 -19.98
CA VAL A 142 -6.45 -4.59 -20.77
C VAL A 142 -6.23 -5.37 -22.06
N ALA A 143 -6.37 -6.70 -22.04
CA ALA A 143 -6.30 -7.51 -23.26
C ALA A 143 -7.46 -7.17 -24.22
N GLU A 144 -8.67 -7.00 -23.70
CA GLU A 144 -9.85 -6.65 -24.48
C GLU A 144 -9.72 -5.27 -25.16
N LEU A 145 -9.25 -4.24 -24.44
CA LEU A 145 -9.00 -2.91 -25.03
C LEU A 145 -8.08 -2.96 -26.24
N LYS A 146 -7.04 -3.81 -26.16
CA LYS A 146 -6.06 -3.98 -27.23
C LYS A 146 -6.66 -4.71 -28.42
N LEU A 147 -7.52 -5.70 -28.19
CA LEU A 147 -8.19 -6.46 -29.26
C LEU A 147 -9.20 -5.60 -30.03
N ASN A 148 -9.90 -4.69 -29.35
CA ASN A 148 -10.93 -3.86 -29.97
C ASN A 148 -10.36 -2.61 -30.69
N ASN A 149 -9.03 -2.43 -30.72
CA ASN A 149 -8.38 -1.19 -31.19
C ASN A 149 -8.88 0.08 -30.48
N GLU A 150 -9.41 -0.06 -29.26
CA GLU A 150 -9.86 1.05 -28.40
C GLU A 150 -8.79 1.44 -27.38
N SER A 151 -7.53 1.08 -27.65
CA SER A 151 -6.39 1.40 -26.78
C SER A 151 -6.29 2.91 -26.58
N ASN A 152 -6.73 3.32 -25.39
CA ASN A 152 -6.62 4.69 -24.92
C ASN A 152 -5.62 4.69 -23.76
N PRO A 153 -4.46 5.36 -23.89
CA PRO A 153 -3.41 5.35 -22.86
C PRO A 153 -3.90 5.80 -21.47
N LYS A 154 -4.93 6.66 -21.41
CA LYS A 154 -5.51 7.09 -20.14
C LYS A 154 -6.36 6.00 -19.51
N VAL A 155 -7.12 5.26 -20.30
CA VAL A 155 -7.91 4.11 -19.81
C VAL A 155 -6.96 3.05 -19.25
N GLU A 156 -5.91 2.69 -19.99
CA GLU A 156 -4.89 1.73 -19.54
C GLU A 156 -4.22 2.21 -18.24
N LYS A 157 -3.79 3.48 -18.17
CA LYS A 157 -3.25 4.10 -16.95
C LYS A 157 -4.18 3.94 -15.74
N TRP A 158 -5.49 4.16 -15.91
CA TRP A 158 -6.45 4.06 -14.81
C TRP A 158 -6.71 2.61 -14.37
N LEU A 159 -6.74 1.66 -15.31
CA LEU A 159 -6.82 0.23 -15.02
C LEU A 159 -5.58 -0.25 -14.25
N GLU A 160 -4.38 0.01 -14.78
CA GLU A 160 -3.12 -0.39 -14.14
C GLU A 160 -2.93 0.25 -12.77
N ARG A 161 -3.36 1.50 -12.59
CA ARG A 161 -3.33 2.18 -11.29
C ARG A 161 -4.17 1.42 -10.27
N SER A 162 -5.39 1.06 -10.64
CA SER A 162 -6.31 0.35 -9.75
C SER A 162 -5.73 -1.01 -9.36
N ASP A 163 -5.19 -1.76 -10.32
CA ASP A 163 -4.55 -3.05 -10.10
C ASP A 163 -3.36 -2.97 -9.13
N LYS A 164 -2.46 -2.02 -9.36
CA LYS A 164 -1.32 -1.75 -8.45
C LYS A 164 -1.79 -1.48 -7.02
N ILE A 165 -2.86 -0.71 -6.83
CA ILE A 165 -3.39 -0.43 -5.49
C ILE A 165 -4.00 -1.70 -4.86
N SER A 166 -4.75 -2.50 -5.61
CA SER A 166 -5.31 -3.76 -5.13
C SER A 166 -4.23 -4.72 -4.65
N ILE A 167 -3.16 -4.90 -5.44
CA ILE A 167 -2.01 -5.73 -5.07
C ILE A 167 -1.36 -5.22 -3.78
N MET A 168 -1.18 -3.90 -3.66
CA MET A 168 -0.63 -3.30 -2.43
C MET A 168 -1.55 -3.51 -1.23
N LYS A 169 -2.87 -3.38 -1.39
CA LYS A 169 -3.84 -3.68 -0.32
C LYS A 169 -3.77 -5.12 0.15
N GLY A 170 -3.66 -6.07 -0.77
CA GLY A 170 -3.45 -7.48 -0.42
C GLY A 170 -2.19 -7.67 0.43
N ARG A 171 -1.08 -7.03 0.03
CA ARG A 171 0.17 -7.05 0.81
C ARG A 171 0.03 -6.39 2.18
N PHE A 172 -0.70 -5.27 2.28
CA PHE A 172 -0.96 -4.60 3.55
C PHE A 172 -1.89 -5.40 4.46
N LYS A 173 -2.87 -6.12 3.91
CA LYS A 173 -3.72 -7.02 4.69
C LYS A 173 -2.92 -8.18 5.28
N ILE A 174 -2.03 -8.79 4.49
CA ILE A 174 -1.10 -9.82 4.98
C ILE A 174 -0.25 -9.25 6.14
N ALA A 175 0.23 -8.02 6.00
CA ALA A 175 0.98 -7.35 7.08
C ALA A 175 0.12 -7.09 8.33
N ASP A 176 -1.11 -6.61 8.18
CA ASP A 176 -2.05 -6.37 9.29
C ASP A 176 -2.48 -7.66 10.00
N ASP A 177 -2.80 -8.72 9.25
CA ASP A 177 -3.13 -10.03 9.81
C ASP A 177 -1.93 -10.63 10.58
N PHE A 178 -0.72 -10.46 10.04
CA PHE A 178 0.52 -10.79 10.73
C PHE A 178 0.69 -9.96 12.02
N GLU A 179 0.46 -8.64 11.98
CA GLU A 179 0.50 -7.77 13.16
C GLU A 179 -0.53 -8.17 14.23
N LYS A 180 -1.76 -8.53 13.85
CA LYS A 180 -2.81 -9.01 14.77
C LYS A 180 -2.45 -10.33 15.43
N ALA A 181 -1.95 -11.29 14.65
CA ALA A 181 -1.45 -12.55 15.19
C ALA A 181 -0.31 -12.29 16.19
N ASN A 182 0.61 -11.40 15.85
CA ASN A 182 1.71 -11.00 16.72
C ASN A 182 1.23 -10.30 18.00
N ASN A 183 0.29 -9.37 17.93
CA ASN A 183 -0.29 -8.68 19.08
C ASN A 183 -0.93 -9.63 20.10
N THR A 184 -1.52 -10.72 19.61
CA THR A 184 -2.06 -11.79 20.48
C THR A 184 -0.96 -12.55 21.21
N VAL A 185 0.15 -12.86 20.53
CA VAL A 185 1.33 -13.50 21.15
C VAL A 185 2.03 -12.54 22.14
N ILE A 186 2.01 -11.23 21.84
CA ILE A 186 2.61 -10.15 22.64
C ILE A 186 1.95 -10.01 24.01
N LYS A 187 0.60 -10.02 24.09
CA LYS A 187 -0.14 -9.94 25.37
C LYS A 187 0.21 -11.06 26.35
N ASN A 188 0.81 -12.15 25.85
CA ASN A 188 1.19 -13.33 26.62
C ASN A 188 2.69 -13.39 27.00
N ASN A 189 3.46 -12.31 26.82
CA ASN A 189 4.87 -12.14 27.22
C ASN A 189 5.87 -13.22 26.71
N ARG A 190 5.81 -13.57 25.42
CA ARG A 190 6.60 -14.66 24.84
C ARG A 190 7.82 -14.27 23.97
N ASN A 191 8.27 -12.99 23.89
CA ASN A 191 9.41 -12.57 23.01
C ASN A 191 9.97 -11.11 23.19
N PRO A 192 11.26 -10.87 23.56
CA PRO A 192 11.89 -9.53 23.68
C PRO A 192 13.00 -9.18 22.63
N PRO A 193 13.57 -7.93 22.58
CA PRO A 193 14.57 -7.44 21.59
C PRO A 193 16.00 -7.97 21.56
N CYS A 194 16.65 -7.93 20.38
CA CYS A 194 18.04 -8.38 20.17
C CYS A 194 19.07 -7.58 20.97
N ASN A 195 18.93 -6.25 21.07
CA ASN A 195 19.77 -5.43 21.95
C ASN A 195 19.53 -5.76 23.45
N SER A 196 18.35 -6.28 23.78
CA SER A 196 17.98 -6.76 25.10
C SER A 196 18.45 -8.20 25.34
N TRP A 197 18.97 -8.90 24.31
CA TRP A 197 19.71 -10.16 24.42
C TRP A 197 21.22 -9.95 24.51
N GLY A 198 21.65 -8.74 24.90
CA GLY A 198 23.03 -8.28 24.88
C GLY A 198 24.02 -9.41 25.17
N GLY A 199 24.85 -9.73 24.17
CA GLY A 199 25.99 -10.65 24.34
C GLY A 199 25.68 -11.97 25.05
N ASN A 200 24.44 -12.50 24.99
CA ASN A 200 24.15 -13.74 25.70
C ASN A 200 24.76 -14.92 24.92
N GLY A 201 26.00 -15.22 25.27
CA GLY A 201 26.86 -16.27 24.74
C GLY A 201 27.61 -15.87 23.47
N ASN A 202 28.86 -15.40 23.59
CA ASN A 202 29.94 -15.32 22.58
C ASN A 202 29.63 -14.85 21.13
N ARG A 203 28.43 -14.39 20.78
CA ARG A 203 28.04 -14.01 19.41
C ARG A 203 28.56 -12.64 19.02
N THR A 204 28.96 -12.48 17.76
CA THR A 204 29.42 -11.20 17.19
C THR A 204 28.27 -10.47 16.49
N HIS A 205 28.14 -9.18 16.75
CA HIS A 205 27.11 -8.32 16.16
C HIS A 205 27.60 -7.65 14.88
N TYR A 206 26.79 -7.72 13.82
CA TYR A 206 27.00 -7.07 12.53
C TYR A 206 25.82 -6.14 12.27
N THR A 207 26.08 -4.84 12.27
CA THR A 207 25.07 -3.83 11.94
C THR A 207 24.54 -3.98 10.51
N GLN A 208 25.40 -4.41 9.58
CA GLN A 208 25.02 -4.81 8.22
C GLN A 208 25.91 -5.96 7.70
N LEU A 209 25.27 -7.05 7.26
CA LEU A 209 25.96 -8.20 6.67
C LEU A 209 25.41 -8.50 5.26
N GLN A 210 26.24 -8.34 4.23
CA GLN A 210 25.85 -8.60 2.84
C GLN A 210 26.07 -10.08 2.47
N VAL A 211 25.01 -10.72 1.97
CA VAL A 211 24.99 -12.14 1.58
C VAL A 211 24.25 -12.35 0.24
N GLY A 212 24.40 -13.47 -0.48
CA GLY A 212 23.78 -13.69 -1.83
C GLY A 212 23.30 -15.14 -2.10
N GLU A 213 22.58 -15.52 -3.18
CA GLU A 213 21.98 -14.85 -4.38
C GLU A 213 20.43 -14.99 -4.44
N PRO A 214 19.65 -13.95 -4.81
CA PRO A 214 20.05 -12.55 -5.03
C PRO A 214 20.65 -11.91 -3.78
N LYS A 215 21.30 -10.76 -3.94
CA LYS A 215 22.02 -10.06 -2.87
C LYS A 215 21.02 -9.60 -1.80
N VAL A 216 21.11 -10.19 -0.62
CA VAL A 216 20.36 -9.85 0.58
C VAL A 216 21.28 -9.07 1.53
N ILE A 217 20.77 -8.01 2.14
CA ILE A 217 21.45 -7.32 3.23
C ILE A 217 20.72 -7.71 4.51
N LEU A 218 21.45 -8.32 5.45
CA LEU A 218 20.95 -8.54 6.80
C LEU A 218 21.26 -7.29 7.62
N ASP A 219 20.27 -6.45 7.83
CA ASP A 219 20.34 -5.38 8.83
C ASP A 219 20.28 -6.04 10.23
N ASP A 220 21.21 -5.67 11.12
CA ASP A 220 21.35 -6.19 12.50
C ASP A 220 21.37 -7.74 12.61
N ALA A 221 22.53 -8.36 12.36
CA ALA A 221 22.73 -9.80 12.51
C ALA A 221 23.63 -10.14 13.71
N LEU A 222 23.29 -11.21 14.44
CA LEU A 222 24.15 -11.82 15.45
C LEU A 222 24.64 -13.16 14.93
N VAL A 223 25.95 -13.33 14.80
CA VAL A 223 26.55 -14.58 14.27
C VAL A 223 27.33 -15.29 15.37
N ASP A 224 27.11 -16.59 15.46
CA ASP A 224 27.86 -17.48 16.34
C ASP A 224 29.29 -17.68 15.80
N PRO A 225 30.36 -17.39 16.57
CA PRO A 225 31.74 -17.64 16.13
C PRO A 225 32.07 -19.12 15.99
N VAL A 226 31.25 -20.02 16.53
CA VAL A 226 31.41 -21.46 16.37
C VAL A 226 30.77 -21.91 15.06
N ALA A 227 31.59 -22.40 14.14
CA ALA A 227 31.11 -22.94 12.87
C ALA A 227 30.30 -24.23 13.10
N VAL A 228 29.16 -24.35 12.43
CA VAL A 228 28.31 -25.56 12.46
C VAL A 228 28.84 -26.65 11.52
N THR A 229 29.59 -26.28 10.49
CA THR A 229 30.28 -27.21 9.60
C THR A 229 31.40 -26.51 8.84
N THR A 230 32.31 -27.29 8.26
CA THR A 230 33.38 -26.83 7.38
C THR A 230 33.37 -27.66 6.11
N ASP A 231 33.44 -27.02 4.95
CA ASP A 231 33.46 -27.73 3.68
C ASP A 231 34.86 -28.27 3.31
N ALA A 232 34.94 -29.06 2.24
CA ALA A 232 36.18 -29.66 1.78
C ALA A 232 37.28 -28.65 1.37
N ARG A 233 36.92 -27.36 1.21
CA ARG A 233 37.85 -26.26 0.90
C ARG A 233 38.22 -25.45 2.15
N GLY A 234 37.81 -25.90 3.34
CA GLY A 234 38.07 -25.23 4.61
C GLY A 234 37.17 -24.01 4.87
N ARG A 235 36.13 -23.79 4.06
CA ARG A 235 35.19 -22.68 4.25
C ARG A 235 34.20 -23.05 5.34
N LYS A 236 33.95 -22.12 6.25
CA LYS A 236 33.13 -22.37 7.43
C LYS A 236 31.70 -21.93 7.19
N THR A 237 30.77 -22.69 7.76
CA THR A 237 29.36 -22.31 7.83
C THR A 237 29.02 -21.95 9.27
N TYR A 238 28.46 -20.77 9.50
CA TYR A 238 28.10 -20.27 10.82
C TYR A 238 26.58 -20.15 10.97
N LYS A 239 26.12 -20.11 12.22
CA LYS A 239 24.72 -19.83 12.53
C LYS A 239 24.52 -18.34 12.77
N ALA A 240 23.51 -17.77 12.12
CA ALA A 240 23.15 -16.37 12.27
C ALA A 240 21.71 -16.22 12.75
N ILE A 241 21.52 -15.25 13.65
CA ILE A 241 20.23 -14.69 14.05
C ILE A 241 20.08 -13.38 13.29
N TYR A 242 18.94 -13.19 12.64
CA TYR A 242 18.66 -12.02 11.81
C TYR A 242 17.56 -11.16 12.42
N HIS A 243 17.74 -9.85 12.45
CA HIS A 243 16.78 -8.90 13.00
C HIS A 243 16.38 -7.81 11.99
N ASP A 244 15.24 -7.99 11.31
CA ASP A 244 14.66 -7.03 10.36
C ASP A 244 14.07 -5.82 11.11
N SER A 245 14.79 -4.71 11.19
CA SER A 245 14.30 -3.50 11.86
C SER A 245 13.47 -2.61 10.92
N LYS A 246 12.14 -2.52 11.15
CA LYS A 246 11.34 -1.40 10.60
C LYS A 246 11.22 -0.32 11.67
N LEU A 247 11.57 0.90 11.29
CA LEU A 247 11.53 2.03 12.22
C LEU A 247 10.11 2.60 12.43
N THR A 248 9.08 2.40 11.60
CA THR A 248 7.71 2.92 11.92
C THR A 248 6.59 2.30 11.06
N ASN A 249 5.32 2.49 11.46
CA ASN A 249 4.13 2.17 10.64
C ASN A 249 4.00 3.06 9.38
N ASN A 250 4.61 4.25 9.38
CA ASN A 250 4.52 5.24 8.30
C ASN A 250 5.80 5.32 7.44
N ALA A 251 6.82 4.51 7.73
CA ALA A 251 8.08 4.57 7.02
C ALA A 251 7.89 4.09 5.56
N PRO A 252 8.35 4.86 4.56
CA PRO A 252 8.25 4.47 3.17
C PRO A 252 9.04 3.17 2.95
N TRP A 253 8.44 2.28 2.17
CA TRP A 253 9.09 1.05 1.74
C TRP A 253 10.37 1.40 0.97
N THR A 254 11.53 0.93 1.42
CA THR A 254 12.80 1.12 0.69
C THR A 254 13.15 -0.14 -0.11
N THR A 255 13.87 0.03 -1.21
CA THR A 255 14.29 -1.08 -2.10
C THR A 255 15.13 -2.14 -1.37
N ASN A 256 15.74 -1.79 -0.23
CA ASN A 256 16.52 -2.72 0.60
C ASN A 256 15.63 -3.60 1.51
N GLN A 257 14.35 -3.26 1.67
CA GLN A 257 13.36 -4.00 2.48
C GLN A 257 12.66 -5.11 1.70
N LYS A 258 13.26 -5.59 0.61
CA LYS A 258 12.75 -6.81 -0.03
C LYS A 258 12.82 -7.90 1.04
N SER A 259 11.65 -8.38 1.44
CA SER A 259 11.41 -9.47 2.37
C SER A 259 11.90 -10.81 1.81
N GLU A 260 13.06 -10.86 1.15
CA GLU A 260 13.55 -12.00 0.38
C GLU A 260 13.74 -13.24 1.25
N ILE A 261 14.12 -13.06 2.52
CA ILE A 261 14.28 -14.16 3.48
C ILE A 261 12.92 -14.68 3.95
N ILE A 262 12.02 -13.77 4.33
CA ILE A 262 10.68 -14.12 4.83
C ILE A 262 9.86 -14.78 3.71
N ASP A 263 9.94 -14.23 2.49
CA ASP A 263 9.29 -14.75 1.30
C ASP A 263 9.82 -16.14 0.93
N LYS A 264 11.14 -16.36 0.99
CA LYS A 264 11.74 -17.70 0.80
C LYS A 264 11.19 -18.74 1.78
N PHE A 265 11.04 -18.40 3.06
CA PHE A 265 10.44 -19.31 4.04
C PHE A 265 8.93 -19.53 3.85
N THR A 266 8.21 -18.54 3.35
CA THR A 266 6.75 -18.60 3.15
C THR A 266 6.39 -19.38 1.88
N THR A 267 7.18 -19.19 0.82
CA THR A 267 7.02 -19.89 -0.47
C THR A 267 7.73 -21.25 -0.50
N GLY A 268 8.56 -21.54 0.50
CA GLY A 268 9.41 -22.73 0.56
C GLY A 268 10.61 -22.70 -0.40
N LYS A 269 10.80 -21.61 -1.16
CA LYS A 269 11.83 -21.54 -2.19
C LYS A 269 13.23 -21.42 -1.59
N GLY A 270 14.08 -22.42 -1.87
CA GLY A 270 15.47 -22.45 -1.40
C GLY A 270 15.61 -22.76 0.09
N VAL A 271 14.53 -23.16 0.77
CA VAL A 271 14.54 -23.60 2.17
C VAL A 271 15.15 -24.99 2.24
N LEU A 272 16.13 -25.15 3.13
CA LEU A 272 16.78 -26.40 3.45
C LEU A 272 16.31 -26.89 4.82
N THR A 273 16.51 -28.17 5.09
CA THR A 273 16.16 -28.80 6.37
C THR A 273 17.40 -29.50 6.92
N ASP A 274 17.68 -29.33 8.21
CA ASP A 274 18.78 -30.05 8.86
C ASP A 274 18.38 -31.46 9.31
N ALA A 275 19.33 -32.21 9.88
CA ALA A 275 19.10 -33.58 10.32
C ALA A 275 18.01 -33.71 11.40
N ASN A 276 17.66 -32.62 12.10
CA ASN A 276 16.64 -32.59 13.15
C ASN A 276 15.30 -32.04 12.64
N GLY A 277 15.16 -31.82 11.33
CA GLY A 277 13.93 -31.28 10.75
C GLY A 277 13.82 -29.75 10.82
N ALA A 278 14.85 -29.03 11.28
CA ALA A 278 14.80 -27.58 11.39
C ALA A 278 15.03 -26.91 10.02
N GLN A 279 14.13 -26.00 9.65
CA GLN A 279 14.19 -25.29 8.37
C GLN A 279 15.17 -24.10 8.44
N TYR A 280 16.01 -23.93 7.42
CA TYR A 280 16.96 -22.81 7.32
C TYR A 280 17.19 -22.36 5.88
N LEU A 281 17.76 -21.17 5.73
CA LEU A 281 18.33 -20.66 4.48
C LEU A 281 19.84 -20.55 4.64
N GLU A 282 20.58 -20.93 3.60
CA GLU A 282 22.04 -20.84 3.55
C GLU A 282 22.46 -19.78 2.53
N PHE A 283 23.36 -18.89 2.95
CA PHE A 283 23.86 -17.81 2.11
C PHE A 283 25.39 -17.74 2.16
N GLU A 284 26.01 -17.33 1.05
CA GLU A 284 27.44 -17.00 1.03
C GLU A 284 27.66 -15.57 1.48
N VAL A 285 28.66 -15.34 2.33
CA VAL A 285 29.11 -14.02 2.77
C VAL A 285 29.81 -13.32 1.60
N LYS A 286 29.31 -12.13 1.23
CA LYS A 286 29.77 -11.35 0.08
C LYS A 286 30.28 -9.94 0.44
N ASN A 287 30.45 -9.64 1.73
CA ASN A 287 31.03 -8.36 2.16
C ASN A 287 32.47 -8.21 1.63
N THR A 288 32.87 -6.97 1.31
CA THR A 288 34.27 -6.68 0.98
C THR A 288 35.16 -6.84 2.21
N ASN A 289 36.39 -7.33 2.04
CA ASN A 289 37.36 -7.49 3.14
C ASN A 289 37.59 -6.18 3.93
N GLU A 290 37.49 -5.02 3.28
CA GLU A 290 37.58 -3.70 3.93
C GLU A 290 36.39 -3.35 4.85
N THR A 291 35.20 -3.91 4.60
CA THR A 291 34.01 -3.65 5.43
C THR A 291 34.00 -4.57 6.64
N LEU A 292 34.43 -5.82 6.45
CA LEU A 292 34.56 -6.82 7.50
C LEU A 292 35.71 -6.49 8.47
N SER A 293 36.85 -6.02 7.98
CA SER A 293 38.02 -5.69 8.82
C SER A 293 37.85 -4.46 9.73
N LYS A 294 36.82 -3.64 9.48
CA LYS A 294 36.46 -2.47 10.31
C LYS A 294 35.60 -2.82 11.53
N LEU A 295 35.17 -4.08 11.66
CA LEU A 295 34.39 -4.57 12.80
C LEU A 295 35.34 -5.31 13.75
N ASP A 296 35.54 -4.77 14.96
CA ASP A 296 36.35 -5.40 15.99
C ASP A 296 35.85 -6.82 16.32
N GLY A 297 36.76 -7.80 16.40
CA GLY A 297 36.44 -9.19 16.75
C GLY A 297 35.86 -10.04 15.61
N ASN A 298 35.90 -9.55 14.37
CA ASN A 298 35.32 -10.27 13.23
C ASN A 298 36.09 -11.55 12.85
N PHE A 299 35.37 -12.66 12.74
CA PHE A 299 35.87 -13.98 12.33
C PHE A 299 35.39 -14.40 10.93
N LEU A 300 34.39 -13.71 10.36
CA LEU A 300 33.81 -14.03 9.05
C LEU A 300 34.71 -13.59 7.91
N LYS A 301 34.84 -14.44 6.88
CA LYS A 301 35.55 -14.14 5.64
C LYS A 301 34.59 -14.18 4.45
N SER A 302 34.92 -13.42 3.39
CA SER A 302 34.21 -13.57 2.11
C SER A 302 34.31 -15.02 1.61
N GLY A 303 33.19 -15.59 1.18
CA GLY A 303 33.10 -16.99 0.78
C GLY A 303 32.77 -17.97 1.90
N ASP A 304 32.84 -17.56 3.18
CA ASP A 304 32.19 -18.31 4.26
C ASP A 304 30.67 -18.31 4.06
N LYS A 305 29.99 -19.21 4.75
CA LYS A 305 28.53 -19.35 4.68
C LYS A 305 27.88 -19.00 6.00
N ILE A 306 26.65 -18.51 5.92
CA ILE A 306 25.79 -18.35 7.08
C ILE A 306 24.49 -19.13 6.88
N ARG A 307 23.99 -19.71 7.97
CA ARG A 307 22.66 -20.30 8.06
C ARG A 307 21.78 -19.43 8.92
N VAL A 308 20.68 -18.97 8.34
CA VAL A 308 19.61 -18.29 9.06
C VAL A 308 18.47 -19.30 9.20
N TYR A 309 18.25 -19.76 10.42
CA TYR A 309 17.16 -20.70 10.70
C TYR A 309 15.83 -19.95 10.69
N LYS A 310 14.77 -20.64 10.28
CA LYS A 310 13.41 -20.11 10.28
C LYS A 310 13.07 -19.52 11.65
N THR A 311 13.36 -20.25 12.71
CA THR A 311 13.14 -19.82 14.09
C THR A 311 14.09 -18.71 14.55
N ASP A 312 15.15 -18.37 13.82
CA ASP A 312 16.14 -17.37 14.27
C ASP A 312 16.02 -16.03 13.55
N ILE A 313 14.81 -15.72 13.06
CA ILE A 313 14.48 -14.47 12.37
C ILE A 313 13.58 -13.64 13.26
N TYR A 314 13.91 -12.36 13.43
CA TYR A 314 13.21 -11.43 14.30
C TYR A 314 12.92 -10.09 13.60
N LYS A 315 11.98 -9.31 14.15
CA LYS A 315 11.56 -8.00 13.64
C LYS A 315 11.24 -7.04 14.77
N SER A 316 11.75 -5.81 14.69
CA SER A 316 11.38 -4.74 15.63
C SER A 316 10.25 -3.85 15.14
N ILE A 317 9.45 -3.38 16.10
CA ILE A 317 8.39 -2.39 15.92
C ILE A 317 8.76 -1.15 16.73
N SER A 318 8.73 0.00 16.06
CA SER A 318 8.98 1.32 16.64
C SER A 318 7.76 2.23 16.44
N ASN A 319 7.61 3.22 17.32
CA ASN A 319 6.40 4.03 17.45
C ASN A 319 6.19 5.07 16.35
N GLY A 320 7.17 5.37 15.49
CA GLY A 320 7.04 6.52 14.58
C GLY A 320 8.16 7.53 14.61
N ASP A 321 8.84 7.68 15.74
CA ASP A 321 9.65 8.87 16.02
C ASP A 321 11.16 8.68 15.83
N GLY A 322 11.57 7.48 15.39
CA GLY A 322 12.99 7.14 15.17
C GLY A 322 13.82 7.06 16.45
N LYS A 323 13.20 7.15 17.63
CA LYS A 323 13.89 7.21 18.93
C LYS A 323 13.50 6.06 19.86
N SER A 324 12.39 5.36 19.62
CA SER A 324 11.95 4.28 20.53
C SER A 324 11.53 2.98 19.82
N ILE A 325 12.31 1.91 20.05
CA ILE A 325 11.92 0.52 19.78
C ILE A 325 10.96 0.10 20.88
N ILE A 326 9.70 -0.18 20.55
CA ILE A 326 8.71 -0.61 21.53
C ILE A 326 8.84 -2.12 21.78
N LYS A 327 9.17 -2.91 20.75
CA LYS A 327 9.22 -4.37 20.84
C LYS A 327 9.98 -5.06 19.70
N THR A 328 10.41 -6.31 19.93
CA THR A 328 10.93 -7.23 18.90
C THR A 328 10.20 -8.57 18.92
N ILE A 329 10.09 -9.21 17.77
CA ILE A 329 9.22 -10.36 17.48
C ILE A 329 9.99 -11.38 16.65
N GLN A 330 10.02 -12.66 17.04
CA GLN A 330 10.45 -13.77 16.17
C GLN A 330 9.41 -14.03 15.08
N ILE A 331 9.83 -14.07 13.83
CA ILE A 331 8.94 -14.13 12.65
C ILE A 331 8.34 -15.53 12.46
N PHE A 332 9.05 -16.58 12.86
CA PHE A 332 8.58 -17.95 12.71
C PHE A 332 8.78 -18.73 14.02
N LYS A 333 7.76 -19.49 14.41
CA LYS A 333 7.79 -20.42 15.55
C LYS A 333 7.82 -21.86 15.09
#